data_AF-A0A7R9B992-F1
#
_entry.id   AF-A0A7R9B992-F1
#
_cell.length_a   1.000
_cell.length_b   1.000
_cell.length_c   1.000
_cell.angle_alpha   90.00
_cell.angle_beta   90.00
_cell.angle_gamma   90.00
#
_symmetry.space_group_name_H-M   'P 1'
#
loop_
_entity.id
_entity.type
_entity.pdbx_description
1 polymer ?
#
loop_
_entity_poly.entity_id
_entity_poly.type
_entity_poly.pdbx_seq_one_letter_code
_entity_poly.pdbx_strand_id
1 'polypeptide(L)'
;MLEANKLFEEVLARRDRADATRNALGVLQRFKFLFSLPVSIERNIRKGDYDVVINDYARAKNLFGKTDVPVFKKVLTEVEQRIVRLQELLRNKLQDMPSTLEEQKKIIRNLVNLEASGDPAWDAMSCHSAFITQRLNTCKEEHIAIETANGDEL
;
A
#
# COMPACT_ATOMS: atom_id res chain seq x y z
N MET A 1 14.33 42.03 -43.24
CA MET A 1 13.10 41.81 -42.44
C MET A 1 12.92 40.34 -42.01
N LEU A 2 13.24 39.35 -42.84
CA LEU A 2 13.14 37.92 -42.49
C LEU A 2 14.10 37.46 -41.36
N GLU A 3 15.32 37.97 -41.31
CA GLU A 3 16.29 37.61 -40.25
C GLU A 3 15.92 38.14 -38.86
N ALA A 4 15.31 39.34 -38.80
CA ALA A 4 14.84 39.90 -37.54
C ALA A 4 13.70 39.06 -36.96
N ASN A 5 12.74 38.63 -37.77
CA ASN A 5 11.64 37.77 -37.32
C ASN A 5 12.13 36.41 -36.83
N LYS A 6 13.11 35.79 -37.52
CA LYS A 6 13.75 34.55 -37.03
C LYS A 6 14.47 34.74 -35.70
N LEU A 7 15.21 35.84 -35.53
CA LEU A 7 15.89 36.14 -34.27
C LEU A 7 14.89 36.37 -33.13
N PHE A 8 13.78 37.07 -33.39
CA PHE A 8 12.72 37.27 -32.40
C PHE A 8 12.02 35.96 -32.04
N GLU A 9 11.74 35.08 -33.00
CA GLU A 9 11.18 33.75 -32.75
C GLU A 9 12.12 32.88 -31.89
N GLU A 10 13.42 32.90 -32.15
CA GLU A 10 14.39 32.15 -31.33
C GLU A 10 14.48 32.67 -29.89
N VAL A 11 14.45 33.99 -29.71
CA VAL A 11 14.49 34.61 -28.38
C VAL A 11 13.18 34.35 -27.62
N LEU A 12 12.02 34.46 -28.29
CA LEU A 12 10.72 34.12 -27.71
C LEU A 12 10.65 32.64 -27.33
N ALA A 13 11.09 31.74 -28.21
CA ALA A 13 11.13 30.31 -27.92
C ALA A 13 12.07 29.97 -26.74
N ARG A 14 13.19 30.69 -26.58
CA ARG A 14 14.08 30.53 -25.41
C ARG A 14 13.42 31.04 -24.13
N ARG A 15 12.72 32.17 -24.18
CA ARG A 15 11.96 32.69 -23.04
C ARG A 15 10.86 31.72 -22.61
N ASP A 16 10.08 31.22 -23.56
CA ASP A 16 8.98 30.29 -23.29
C ASP A 16 9.49 28.97 -22.69
N ARG A 17 10.65 28.47 -23.14
CA ARG A 17 11.29 27.30 -22.50
C ARG A 17 11.73 27.58 -21.06
N ALA A 18 12.30 28.76 -20.80
CA ALA A 18 12.71 29.16 -19.46
C ALA A 18 11.49 29.30 -18.53
N ASP A 19 10.42 29.92 -19.02
CA ASP A 19 9.17 30.08 -18.28
C ASP A 19 8.45 28.75 -18.02
N ALA A 20 8.42 27.85 -19.01
CA ALA A 20 7.91 26.49 -18.84
C ALA A 20 8.69 25.72 -17.76
N THR A 21 10.02 25.82 -17.78
CA THR A 21 10.88 25.20 -16.76
C THR A 21 10.62 25.79 -15.38
N ARG A 22 10.48 27.12 -15.27
CA ARG A 22 10.18 27.81 -14.02
C ARG A 22 8.81 27.42 -13.46
N ASN A 23 7.79 27.33 -14.32
CA ASN A 23 6.45 26.91 -13.94
C ASN A 23 6.42 25.46 -13.50
N ALA A 24 7.07 24.54 -14.23
CA ALA A 24 7.17 23.14 -13.84
C ALA A 24 7.86 22.99 -12.47
N LEU A 25 8.96 23.71 -12.24
CA LEU A 25 9.66 23.71 -10.96
C LEU A 25 8.78 24.25 -9.82
N GLY A 26 8.03 25.33 -10.07
CA GLY A 26 7.09 25.88 -9.09
C GLY A 26 5.99 24.89 -8.71
N VAL A 27 5.44 24.16 -9.69
CA VAL A 27 4.45 23.10 -9.45
C VAL A 27 5.06 21.95 -8.65
N LEU A 28 6.26 21.48 -9.01
CA LEU A 28 6.94 20.40 -8.30
C LEU A 28 7.26 20.77 -6.84
N GLN A 29 7.69 22.01 -6.58
CA GLN A 29 7.95 22.48 -5.22
C GLN A 29 6.67 22.63 -4.41
N ARG A 30 5.61 23.20 -5.00
CA ARG A 30 4.33 23.42 -4.33
C ARG A 30 3.60 22.11 -4.02
N PHE A 31 3.72 21.11 -4.90
CA PHE A 31 3.10 19.79 -4.75
C PHE A 31 4.10 18.69 -4.42
N LYS A 32 5.25 19.04 -3.83
CA LYS A 32 6.30 18.10 -3.44
C LYS A 32 5.75 16.92 -2.64
N PHE A 33 4.78 17.17 -1.76
CA PHE A 33 4.09 16.15 -0.97
C PHE A 33 3.50 15.05 -1.86
N LEU A 34 2.69 15.40 -2.87
CA LEU A 34 2.03 14.44 -3.76
C LEU A 34 3.03 13.60 -4.54
N PHE A 35 4.07 14.23 -5.12
CA PHE A 35 5.11 13.51 -5.85
C PHE A 35 5.99 12.64 -4.95
N SER A 36 6.18 13.04 -3.69
CA SER A 36 6.92 12.25 -2.69
C SER A 36 6.07 11.16 -2.03
N LEU A 37 4.75 11.20 -2.21
CA LEU A 37 3.79 10.34 -1.53
C LEU A 37 4.03 8.85 -1.82
N PRO A 38 4.20 8.39 -3.09
CA PRO A 38 4.47 6.99 -3.37
C PRO A 38 5.73 6.48 -2.64
N VAL A 39 6.79 7.29 -2.66
CA VAL A 39 8.07 6.95 -2.02
C VAL A 39 7.95 6.96 -0.50
N SER A 40 7.22 7.92 0.07
CA SER A 40 6.97 8.00 1.52
C SER A 40 6.15 6.80 2.00
N ILE A 41 5.10 6.45 1.27
CA ILE A 41 4.26 5.28 1.53
C ILE A 41 5.12 4.02 1.54
N GLU A 42 5.92 3.80 0.50
CA GLU A 42 6.78 2.63 0.43
C GLU A 42 7.78 2.55 1.59
N ARG A 43 8.38 3.68 1.96
CA ARG A 43 9.28 3.76 3.10
C ARG A 43 8.56 3.43 4.42
N ASN A 44 7.36 3.96 4.63
CA ASN A 44 6.58 3.72 5.84
C ASN A 44 6.07 2.26 5.91
N ILE A 45 5.73 1.65 4.77
CA ILE A 45 5.39 0.22 4.68
C ILE A 45 6.55 -0.64 5.16
N ARG A 46 7.79 -0.34 4.74
CA ARG A 46 8.99 -1.07 5.19
C ARG A 46 9.26 -0.90 6.69
N LYS A 47 8.91 0.25 7.27
CA LYS A 47 9.04 0.50 8.71
C LYS A 47 7.95 -0.14 9.55
N GLY A 48 6.81 -0.50 8.95
CA GLY A 48 5.64 -0.98 9.67
C GLY A 48 4.73 0.13 10.21
N ASP A 49 4.98 1.37 9.82
CA ASP A 49 4.21 2.56 10.25
C ASP A 49 2.97 2.74 9.37
N TYR A 50 2.04 1.80 9.45
CA TYR A 50 0.85 1.77 8.61
C TYR A 50 -0.13 2.93 8.91
N ASP A 51 -0.21 3.39 10.16
CA ASP A 51 -1.07 4.52 10.55
C ASP A 51 -0.73 5.81 9.78
N VAL A 52 0.56 6.06 9.57
CA VAL A 52 1.05 7.21 8.81
C VAL A 52 0.67 7.09 7.33
N VAL A 53 0.80 5.89 6.77
CA VAL A 53 0.40 5.60 5.37
C VAL A 53 -1.08 5.90 5.16
N ILE A 54 -1.93 5.47 6.10
CA ILE A 54 -3.38 5.69 6.04
C ILE A 54 -3.71 7.18 6.11
N ASN A 55 -3.06 7.92 7.02
CA ASN A 55 -3.28 9.35 7.16
C ASN A 55 -2.82 10.12 5.92
N ASP A 56 -1.62 9.82 5.42
CA ASP A 56 -1.05 10.43 4.22
C ASP A 56 -1.92 10.16 2.98
N TYR A 57 -2.42 8.93 2.85
CA TYR A 57 -3.35 8.55 1.78
C TYR A 57 -4.68 9.29 1.88
N ALA A 58 -5.30 9.34 3.07
CA ALA A 58 -6.55 10.06 3.29
C ALA A 58 -6.38 11.57 3.02
N ARG A 59 -5.26 12.16 3.44
CA ARG A 59 -4.90 13.55 3.16
C ARG A 59 -4.76 13.79 1.65
N ALA A 60 -4.10 12.89 0.93
CA ALA A 60 -3.95 13.02 -0.52
C ALA A 60 -5.28 12.86 -1.27
N LYS A 61 -6.12 11.89 -0.87
CA LYS A 61 -7.46 11.68 -1.44
C LYS A 61 -8.34 12.92 -1.21
N ASN A 62 -8.31 13.52 -0.02
CA ASN A 62 -9.07 14.74 0.29
C ASN A 62 -8.58 15.97 -0.47
N LEU A 63 -7.27 16.17 -0.59
CA LEU A 63 -6.70 17.34 -1.25
C LEU A 63 -6.79 17.25 -2.77
N PHE A 64 -6.58 16.06 -3.34
CA PHE A 64 -6.37 15.89 -4.78
C PHE A 64 -7.43 15.03 -5.47
N GLY A 65 -8.36 14.41 -4.74
CA GLY A 65 -9.35 13.47 -5.30
C GLY A 65 -10.32 14.07 -6.32
N LYS A 66 -10.47 15.40 -6.38
CA LYS A 66 -11.30 16.10 -7.36
C LYS A 66 -10.49 16.82 -8.45
N THR A 67 -9.19 16.56 -8.56
CA THR A 67 -8.33 17.34 -9.45
C THR A 67 -8.39 16.83 -10.87
N ASP A 68 -8.55 17.73 -11.85
CA ASP A 68 -8.59 17.38 -13.28
C ASP A 68 -7.23 17.37 -13.97
N VAL A 69 -6.16 17.63 -13.25
CA VAL A 69 -4.79 17.62 -13.79
C VAL A 69 -4.34 16.17 -14.05
N PRO A 70 -4.03 15.80 -15.31
CA PRO A 70 -3.67 14.42 -15.68
C PRO A 70 -2.46 13.86 -14.92
N VAL A 71 -1.47 14.73 -14.66
CA VAL A 71 -0.26 14.33 -13.94
C VAL A 71 -0.56 13.93 -12.50
N PHE A 72 -1.51 14.59 -11.84
CA PHE A 72 -1.90 14.27 -10.47
C PHE A 72 -2.75 13.00 -10.43
N LYS A 73 -3.64 12.80 -11.41
CA LYS A 73 -4.38 11.54 -11.56
C LYS A 73 -3.43 10.35 -11.67
N LYS A 74 -2.37 10.47 -12.49
CA LYS A 74 -1.35 9.41 -12.63
C LYS A 74 -0.66 9.06 -11.30
N VAL A 75 -0.26 10.08 -10.53
CA VAL A 75 0.37 9.87 -9.23
C VAL A 75 -0.62 9.24 -8.24
N LEU A 76 -1.88 9.67 -8.23
CA LEU A 76 -2.92 9.08 -7.38
C LEU A 76 -3.16 7.61 -7.73
N THR A 77 -3.23 7.25 -9.01
CA THR A 77 -3.36 5.85 -9.44
C THR A 77 -2.17 5.00 -8.98
N GLU A 78 -0.94 5.53 -9.05
CA GLU A 78 0.25 4.83 -8.57
C GLU A 78 0.22 4.64 -7.04
N VAL A 79 -0.28 5.64 -6.31
CA VAL A 79 -0.50 5.56 -4.86
C VAL A 79 -1.56 4.50 -4.53
N GLU A 80 -2.70 4.49 -5.22
CA GLU A 80 -3.76 3.49 -5.05
C GLU A 80 -3.24 2.07 -5.29
N GLN A 81 -2.47 1.85 -6.36
CA GLN A 81 -1.82 0.55 -6.62
C GLN A 81 -0.88 0.14 -5.47
N ARG A 82 -0.17 1.09 -4.87
CA ARG A 82 0.71 0.81 -3.72
C ARG A 82 -0.09 0.45 -2.46
N ILE A 83 -1.24 1.09 -2.25
CA ILE A 83 -2.17 0.77 -1.17
C ILE A 83 -2.77 -0.63 -1.37
N VAL A 84 -3.16 -1.02 -2.58
CA VAL A 84 -3.66 -2.38 -2.86
C VAL A 84 -2.60 -3.43 -2.50
N ARG A 85 -1.35 -3.24 -2.93
CA ARG A 85 -0.24 -4.14 -2.54
C ARG A 85 -0.03 -4.19 -1.03
N LEU A 86 -0.24 -3.08 -0.32
CA LEU A 86 -0.18 -3.05 1.13
C LEU A 86 -1.31 -3.88 1.75
N GLN A 87 -2.54 -3.78 1.22
CA GLN A 87 -3.67 -4.57 1.68
C GLN A 87 -3.40 -6.07 1.52
N GLU A 88 -2.85 -6.49 0.36
CA GLU A 88 -2.44 -7.88 0.13
C GLU A 88 -1.37 -8.35 1.12
N LEU A 89 -0.34 -7.52 1.35
CA LEU A 89 0.72 -7.84 2.31
C LEU A 89 0.18 -7.97 3.74
N LEU A 90 -0.71 -7.07 4.15
CA LEU A 90 -1.37 -7.12 5.45
C LEU A 90 -2.27 -8.35 5.58
N ARG A 91 -2.99 -8.73 4.52
CA ARG A 91 -3.79 -9.97 4.47
C ARG A 91 -2.91 -11.21 4.62
N ASN A 92 -1.78 -11.28 3.90
CA ASN A 92 -0.85 -12.41 4.03
C ASN A 92 -0.25 -12.48 5.44
N LYS A 93 0.16 -11.35 6.02
CA LYS A 93 0.62 -11.29 7.42
C LYS A 93 -0.44 -11.72 8.43
N LEU A 94 -1.72 -11.49 8.14
CA LEU A 94 -2.83 -11.92 9.00
C LEU A 94 -3.03 -13.44 8.96
N GLN A 95 -2.65 -14.08 7.85
CA GLN A 95 -2.69 -15.53 7.66
C GLN A 95 -1.46 -16.25 8.22
N ASP A 96 -0.32 -15.57 8.37
CA ASP A 96 0.87 -16.13 9.02
C ASP A 96 0.58 -16.42 10.50
N MET A 97 0.55 -17.69 10.85
CA MET A 97 0.37 -18.20 12.20
C MET A 97 1.69 -18.84 12.67
N PRO A 98 2.18 -18.62 13.90
CA PRO A 98 1.60 -17.89 15.03
C PRO A 98 1.89 -16.37 15.03
N SER A 99 0.84 -15.56 14.88
CA SER A 99 0.89 -14.10 15.08
C SER A 99 0.34 -13.73 16.45
N THR A 100 0.84 -12.65 17.06
CA THR A 100 0.29 -12.15 18.32
C THR A 100 -1.07 -11.48 18.11
N LEU A 101 -1.99 -11.62 19.07
CA LEU A 101 -3.33 -11.03 19.00
C LEU A 101 -3.31 -9.51 18.82
N GLU A 102 -2.33 -8.82 19.41
CA GLU A 102 -2.17 -7.36 19.30
C GLU A 102 -1.75 -6.94 17.88
N GLU A 103 -0.87 -7.71 17.23
CA GLU A 103 -0.51 -7.48 15.83
C GLU A 103 -1.71 -7.73 14.90
N GLN A 104 -2.47 -8.81 15.13
CA GLN A 104 -3.68 -9.09 14.37
C GLN A 104 -4.73 -7.97 14.51
N LYS A 105 -4.98 -7.48 15.74
CA LYS A 105 -5.89 -6.34 15.97
C LYS A 105 -5.42 -5.08 15.26
N LYS A 106 -4.11 -4.78 15.29
CA LYS A 106 -3.55 -3.61 14.62
C LYS A 106 -3.69 -3.72 13.09
N ILE A 107 -3.41 -4.90 12.54
CA ILE A 107 -3.57 -5.18 11.11
C ILE A 107 -5.04 -5.05 10.67
N ILE A 108 -5.99 -5.63 11.43
CA ILE A 108 -7.43 -5.53 11.14
C ILE A 108 -7.87 -4.06 11.16
N ARG A 109 -7.48 -3.29 12.18
CA ARG A 109 -7.80 -1.85 12.26
C ARG A 109 -7.26 -1.08 11.05
N ASN A 110 -6.05 -1.39 10.60
CA ASN A 110 -5.45 -0.76 9.43
C ASN A 110 -6.18 -1.14 8.14
N LEU A 111 -6.56 -2.41 7.98
CA LEU A 111 -7.31 -2.88 6.81
C LEU A 111 -8.72 -2.27 6.74
N VAL A 112 -9.41 -2.13 7.88
CA VAL A 112 -10.73 -1.47 7.96
C VAL A 112 -10.61 0.01 7.58
N ASN A 113 -9.60 0.71 8.10
CA ASN A 113 -9.38 2.13 7.78
C ASN A 113 -8.96 2.38 6.31
N LEU A 114 -8.40 1.36 5.64
CA LEU A 114 -8.02 1.42 4.23
C LEU A 114 -9.17 1.12 3.26
N GLU A 115 -10.40 0.92 3.77
CA GLU A 115 -11.56 0.50 2.97
C GLU A 115 -11.25 -0.77 2.14
N ALA A 116 -10.48 -1.71 2.70
CA ALA A 116 -10.14 -2.95 2.00
C ALA A 116 -11.43 -3.72 1.66
N SER A 117 -11.52 -4.27 0.44
CA SER A 117 -12.70 -5.03 0.01
C SER A 117 -12.87 -6.29 0.86
N GLY A 118 -14.06 -6.49 1.43
CA GLY A 118 -14.43 -7.65 2.25
C GLY A 118 -14.42 -7.37 3.76
N ASP A 119 -14.51 -8.43 4.57
CA ASP A 119 -14.36 -8.38 6.02
C ASP A 119 -13.01 -9.02 6.43
N PRO A 120 -11.95 -8.20 6.65
CA PRO A 120 -10.65 -8.70 7.05
C PRO A 120 -10.65 -9.45 8.39
N ALA A 121 -11.60 -9.15 9.27
CA ALA A 121 -11.74 -9.86 10.54
C ALA A 121 -12.28 -11.27 10.32
N TRP A 122 -13.25 -11.45 9.42
CA TRP A 122 -13.77 -12.76 9.06
C TRP A 122 -12.71 -13.67 8.43
N ASP A 123 -11.89 -13.13 7.53
CA ASP A 123 -10.80 -13.88 6.89
C ASP A 123 -9.76 -14.33 7.94
N ALA A 124 -9.43 -13.46 8.91
CA ALA A 124 -8.55 -13.80 10.02
C ALA A 124 -9.11 -14.92 10.89
N MET A 125 -10.40 -14.83 11.25
CA MET A 125 -11.07 -15.84 12.07
C MET A 125 -11.13 -17.19 11.37
N SER A 126 -11.39 -17.20 10.07
CA SER A 126 -11.43 -18.42 9.25
C SER A 126 -10.06 -19.10 9.19
N CYS A 127 -9.00 -18.34 8.96
CA CYS A 127 -7.62 -18.86 8.99
C CYS A 127 -7.23 -19.37 10.38
N HIS A 128 -7.61 -18.67 11.45
CA HIS A 128 -7.34 -19.11 12.81
C HIS A 128 -8.07 -20.41 13.15
N SER A 129 -9.35 -20.52 12.77
CA SER A 129 -10.12 -21.75 12.93
C SER A 129 -9.48 -22.91 12.17
N ALA A 130 -9.10 -22.70 10.91
CA ALA A 130 -8.44 -23.73 10.10
C ALA A 130 -7.11 -24.19 10.73
N PHE A 131 -6.30 -23.26 11.25
CA PHE A 131 -5.06 -23.58 11.93
C PHE A 131 -5.28 -24.39 13.22
N ILE A 132 -6.25 -24.00 14.06
CA ILE A 132 -6.58 -24.76 15.27
C ILE A 132 -7.05 -26.16 14.90
N THR A 133 -7.93 -26.29 13.91
CA THR A 133 -8.41 -27.59 13.43
C THR A 133 -7.26 -28.45 12.91
N GLN A 134 -6.33 -27.88 12.14
CA GLN A 134 -5.14 -28.59 11.66
C GLN A 134 -4.28 -29.07 12.83
N ARG A 135 -3.97 -28.20 13.81
CA ARG A 135 -3.19 -28.55 15.00
C ARG A 135 -3.84 -29.67 15.81
N LEU A 136 -5.16 -29.63 15.96
CA LEU A 136 -5.93 -30.65 16.66
C LEU A 136 -5.90 -31.99 15.90
N ASN A 137 -6.05 -31.95 14.57
CA ASN A 137 -5.95 -33.15 13.74
C ASN A 137 -4.55 -33.76 13.76
N THR A 138 -3.49 -32.96 13.66
CA THR A 138 -2.11 -33.45 13.77
C THR A 138 -1.86 -34.11 15.12
N CYS A 139 -2.29 -33.49 16.22
CA CYS A 139 -2.15 -34.09 17.56
C CYS A 139 -2.93 -35.41 17.68
N LYS A 140 -4.15 -35.47 17.12
CA LYS A 140 -4.94 -36.70 17.06
C LYS A 140 -4.22 -37.80 16.27
N GLU A 141 -3.68 -37.47 15.10
CA GLU A 141 -2.94 -38.42 14.24
C GLU A 141 -1.68 -38.94 14.92
N GLU A 142 -0.92 -38.06 15.58
CA GLU A 142 0.25 -38.43 16.39
C GLU A 142 -0.12 -39.41 17.51
N HIS A 143 -1.20 -39.15 18.24
CA HIS A 143 -1.66 -40.05 19.30
C HIS A 143 -2.13 -41.41 18.78
N ILE A 144 -2.90 -41.44 17.68
CA ILE A 144 -3.33 -42.69 17.05
C ILE A 144 -2.12 -43.50 16.57
N ALA A 145 -1.12 -42.84 15.98
CA ALA A 145 0.10 -43.50 15.52
C ALA A 145 0.87 -44.14 16.69
N ILE A 146 0.95 -43.46 17.85
CA ILE A 146 1.59 -43.99 19.06
C ILE A 146 0.81 -45.20 19.63
N GLU A 147 -0.52 -45.12 19.68
CA GLU A 147 -1.35 -46.25 20.16
C GLU A 147 -1.26 -47.47 19.24
N THR A 148 -1.20 -47.25 17.92
CA THR A 148 -1.06 -48.35 16.94
C THR A 148 0.33 -49.00 17.05
N ALA A 149 1.39 -48.20 17.22
CA ALA A 149 2.75 -48.70 17.40
C ALA A 149 2.94 -49.48 18.71
N ASN A 150 2.30 -49.05 19.80
CA ASN A 150 2.33 -49.75 21.09
C ASN A 150 1.48 -51.04 21.09
N GLY A 151 0.53 -51.18 20.17
CA GLY A 151 -0.29 -52.38 20.01
C GLY A 151 0.41 -53.53 19.26
N ASP A 152 1.43 -53.22 18.44
CA ASP A 152 2.19 -54.20 17.66
C ASP A 152 3.39 -54.81 18.43
N GLU A 153 3.71 -54.31 19.64
CA GLU A 153 4.80 -54.82 20.51
C GLU A 153 4.32 -55.83 21.58
N LEU A 154 3.05 -56.26 21.57
CA LEU A 154 2.47 -57.31 22.44
C LEU A 154 2.05 -58.55 21.65
#